data_AF-A0A960ZTP5-F1
#
_entry.id   AF-A0A960ZTP5-F1
#
_cell.length_a   1.000
_cell.length_b   1.000
_cell.length_c   1.000
_cell.angle_alpha   90.00
_cell.angle_beta   90.00
_cell.angle_gamma   90.00
#
_symmetry.space_group_name_H-M   'P 1'
#
loop_
_entity.id
_entity.type
_entity.pdbx_description
1 polymer ?
#
loop_
_entity_poly.entity_id
_entity_poly.type
_entity_poly.pdbx_seq_one_letter_code
_entity_poly.pdbx_strand_id
1 'polypeptide(L)'
;MPDSLQTLFSPLNTFVMGFLLGCIFLALALWSHWKTKREFKRYRSHLSDKLELDSRQIQDLNKERARLAQESEHLRLQIARLNERPDNKLQRDLEIMARAEKQMMINAPGFAPAWEMAKSQAVSQIESEEKGMSFPQRIFRKLLGGNGGNGQQTLTENGSSSNAESPAEATASAN
;
A
#
# COMPACT_ATOMS: atom_id res chain seq x y z
N MET A 1 -37.82 39.38 88.69
CA MET A 1 -37.14 40.14 87.63
C MET A 1 -37.98 40.09 86.36
N PRO A 2 -38.86 41.08 86.10
CA PRO A 2 -39.74 41.11 84.94
C PRO A 2 -39.34 42.11 83.82
N ASP A 3 -38.21 42.82 83.95
CA ASP A 3 -37.84 43.88 82.99
C ASP A 3 -37.20 43.35 81.69
N SER A 4 -36.66 42.13 81.71
CA SER A 4 -36.00 41.53 80.54
C SER A 4 -36.95 41.33 79.36
N LEU A 5 -38.22 41.01 79.59
CA LEU A 5 -39.20 40.82 78.53
C LEU A 5 -39.59 42.13 77.83
N GLN A 6 -39.64 43.26 78.53
CA GLN A 6 -39.98 44.56 77.92
C GLN A 6 -38.83 45.09 77.03
N THR A 7 -37.58 44.81 77.40
CA THR A 7 -36.40 45.14 76.57
C THR A 7 -36.32 44.32 75.28
N LEU A 8 -36.91 43.12 75.24
CA LEU A 8 -37.00 42.29 74.02
C LEU A 8 -37.99 42.85 73.00
N PHE A 9 -39.10 43.45 73.45
CA PHE A 9 -40.15 44.02 72.58
C PHE A 9 -39.94 45.50 72.22
N SER A 10 -38.79 46.08 72.55
CA SER A 10 -38.43 47.41 72.03
C SER A 10 -38.22 47.34 70.50
N PRO A 11 -38.76 48.30 69.71
CA PRO A 11 -38.77 48.21 68.24
C PRO A 11 -37.36 48.08 67.64
N LEU A 12 -36.36 48.68 68.29
CA LEU A 12 -34.96 48.60 67.89
C LEU A 12 -34.35 47.21 68.13
N ASN A 13 -34.66 46.55 69.27
CA ASN A 13 -34.10 45.24 69.61
C ASN A 13 -34.71 44.10 68.77
N THR A 14 -36.01 44.19 68.48
CA THR A 14 -36.68 43.27 67.51
C THR A 14 -36.07 43.38 66.11
N PHE A 15 -35.77 44.60 65.64
CA PHE A 15 -35.10 44.79 64.34
C PHE A 15 -33.68 44.20 64.33
N VAL A 16 -32.90 44.42 65.38
CA VAL A 16 -31.54 43.86 65.50
C VAL A 16 -31.58 42.34 65.51
N MET A 17 -32.49 41.71 66.26
CA MET A 17 -32.64 40.25 66.27
C MET A 17 -33.03 39.68 64.90
N GLY A 18 -33.93 40.35 64.16
CA GLY A 18 -34.27 39.96 62.79
C GLY A 18 -33.10 40.09 61.82
N PHE A 19 -32.32 41.17 61.93
CA PHE A 19 -31.11 41.37 61.12
C PHE A 19 -30.04 40.31 61.44
N LEU A 20 -29.83 40.00 62.72
CA LEU A 20 -28.87 38.99 63.16
C LEU A 20 -29.27 37.60 62.68
N LEU A 21 -30.56 37.25 62.75
CA LEU A 21 -31.10 36.01 62.20
C LEU A 21 -30.91 35.96 60.68
N GLY A 22 -31.18 37.06 59.97
CA GLY A 22 -30.94 37.19 58.53
C GLY A 22 -29.47 37.02 58.16
N CYS A 23 -28.54 37.63 58.91
CA CYS A 23 -27.10 37.48 58.73
C CYS A 23 -26.63 36.05 58.97
N ILE A 24 -27.20 35.35 59.96
CA ILE A 24 -26.89 33.93 60.22
C ILE A 24 -27.32 33.06 59.04
N PHE A 25 -28.55 33.24 58.55
CA PHE A 25 -29.03 32.51 57.37
C PHE A 25 -28.21 32.83 56.12
N LEU A 26 -27.84 34.09 55.93
CA LEU A 26 -26.97 34.53 54.84
C LEU A 26 -25.59 33.85 54.94
N ALA A 27 -24.98 33.82 56.12
CA ALA A 27 -23.68 33.20 56.33
C ALA A 27 -23.72 31.68 56.03
N LEU A 28 -24.77 30.98 56.48
CA LEU A 28 -24.97 29.56 56.16
C LEU A 28 -25.15 29.32 54.66
N ALA A 29 -25.92 30.18 53.98
CA ALA A 29 -26.14 30.11 52.54
C ALA A 29 -24.84 30.34 51.75
N LEU A 30 -24.04 31.35 52.12
CA LEU A 30 -22.74 31.60 51.50
C LEU A 30 -21.79 30.44 51.72
N TRP A 31 -21.72 29.90 52.94
CA TRP A 31 -20.80 28.80 53.24
C TRP A 31 -21.15 27.53 52.45
N SER A 32 -22.43 27.19 52.38
CA SER A 32 -22.93 26.08 51.56
C SER A 32 -22.64 26.29 50.07
N HIS A 33 -22.87 27.50 49.57
CA HIS A 33 -22.61 27.81 48.16
C HIS A 33 -21.12 27.73 47.82
N TRP A 34 -20.26 28.23 48.72
CA TRP A 34 -18.80 28.21 48.53
C TRP A 34 -18.26 26.78 48.54
N LYS A 35 -18.74 25.93 49.45
CA LYS A 35 -18.38 24.51 49.48
C LYS A 35 -18.77 23.82 48.17
N THR A 36 -19.99 24.04 47.68
CA THR A 36 -20.48 23.47 46.42
C THR A 36 -19.66 23.96 45.22
N LYS A 37 -19.36 25.26 45.12
CA LYS A 37 -18.53 25.81 44.04
C LYS A 37 -17.12 25.20 44.02
N ARG A 38 -16.54 24.93 45.20
CA ARG A 38 -15.20 24.33 45.31
C ARG A 38 -15.16 22.92 44.76
N GLU A 39 -16.16 22.09 45.08
CA GLU A 39 -16.26 20.73 44.55
C GLU A 39 -16.52 20.74 43.03
N PHE A 40 -17.42 21.61 42.54
CA PHE A 40 -17.64 21.79 41.10
C PHE A 40 -16.36 22.19 40.34
N LYS A 41 -15.55 23.09 40.92
CA LYS A 41 -14.26 23.48 40.33
C LYS A 41 -13.31 22.29 40.26
N ARG A 42 -13.25 21.44 41.30
CA ARG A 42 -12.40 20.24 41.30
C ARG A 42 -12.82 19.25 40.20
N TYR A 43 -14.12 18.97 40.07
CA TYR A 43 -14.62 18.07 39.03
C TYR A 43 -14.36 18.60 37.62
N ARG A 44 -14.56 19.90 37.40
CA ARG A 44 -14.25 20.54 36.12
C ARG A 44 -12.77 20.43 35.78
N SER A 45 -11.88 20.61 36.76
CA SER A 45 -10.43 20.43 36.58
C SER A 45 -10.12 18.99 36.14
N HIS A 46 -10.59 18.00 36.90
CA HIS A 46 -10.33 16.59 36.57
C HIS A 46 -10.87 16.18 35.20
N LEU A 47 -12.02 16.75 34.79
CA LEU A 47 -12.58 16.49 33.48
C LEU A 47 -11.75 17.15 32.37
N SER A 48 -11.30 18.39 32.59
CA SER A 48 -10.39 19.09 31.68
C SER A 48 -9.09 18.31 31.50
N ASP A 49 -8.50 17.84 32.60
CA ASP A 49 -7.26 17.06 32.58
C ASP A 49 -7.45 15.73 31.85
N LYS A 50 -8.60 15.05 32.06
CA LYS A 50 -8.95 13.82 31.34
C LYS A 50 -9.12 14.06 29.86
N LEU A 51 -9.80 15.14 29.46
CA LEU A 51 -10.02 15.47 28.06
C LEU A 51 -8.70 15.85 27.39
N GLU A 52 -7.84 16.60 28.08
CA GLU A 52 -6.52 16.93 27.57
C GLU A 52 -5.65 15.67 27.39
N LEU A 53 -5.68 14.75 28.35
CA LEU A 53 -4.97 13.47 28.27
C LEU A 53 -5.49 12.62 27.11
N ASP A 54 -6.81 12.49 26.97
CA ASP A 54 -7.43 11.73 25.87
C ASP A 54 -7.10 12.34 24.52
N SER A 55 -7.12 13.68 24.41
CA SER A 55 -6.70 14.39 23.20
C SER A 55 -5.23 14.10 22.84
N ARG A 56 -4.32 14.12 23.82
CA ARG A 56 -2.91 13.76 23.63
C ARG A 56 -2.76 12.31 23.18
N GLN A 57 -3.51 11.39 23.82
CA GLN A 57 -3.51 9.97 23.45
C GLN A 57 -3.99 9.76 22.02
N ILE A 58 -5.09 10.41 21.61
CA ILE A 58 -5.59 10.35 20.23
C ILE A 58 -4.55 10.90 19.25
N GLN A 59 -3.88 12.01 19.60
CA GLN A 59 -2.82 12.57 18.76
C GLN A 59 -1.65 11.59 18.59
N ASP A 60 -1.21 10.92 19.65
CA ASP A 60 -0.11 9.96 19.58
C ASP A 60 -0.50 8.70 18.81
N LEU A 61 -1.72 8.17 19.01
CA LEU A 61 -2.26 7.08 18.20
C LEU A 61 -2.33 7.44 16.71
N ASN A 62 -2.73 8.67 16.38
CA ASN A 62 -2.76 9.15 15.00
C ASN A 62 -1.35 9.26 14.39
N LYS A 63 -0.35 9.70 15.17
CA LYS A 63 1.05 9.72 14.73
C LYS A 63 1.57 8.30 14.47
N GLU A 64 1.31 7.36 15.36
CA GLU A 64 1.70 5.96 15.19
C GLU A 64 1.02 5.33 13.96
N ARG A 65 -0.27 5.60 13.76
CA ARG A 65 -1.00 5.17 12.56
C ARG A 65 -0.38 5.72 11.28
N ALA A 66 -0.06 7.02 11.24
CA ALA A 66 0.58 7.64 10.09
C ALA A 66 1.97 7.04 9.82
N ARG A 67 2.76 6.83 10.87
CA ARG A 67 4.08 6.19 10.80
C ARG A 67 3.98 4.76 10.25
N LEU A 68 3.08 3.94 10.79
CA LEU A 68 2.87 2.56 10.33
C LEU A 68 2.38 2.51 8.88
N ALA A 69 1.50 3.42 8.48
CA ALA A 69 1.06 3.53 7.09
C ALA A 69 2.24 3.85 6.16
N GLN A 70 3.09 4.80 6.54
CA GLN A 70 4.30 5.16 5.79
C GLN A 70 5.30 4.00 5.72
N GLU A 71 5.53 3.29 6.82
CA GLU A 71 6.37 2.08 6.85
C GLU A 71 5.79 1.01 5.92
N SER A 72 4.47 0.78 5.94
CA SER A 72 3.84 -0.23 5.08
C SER A 72 4.00 0.07 3.59
N GLU A 73 3.84 1.33 3.17
CA GLU A 73 4.06 1.76 1.80
C GLU A 73 5.55 1.67 1.42
N HIS A 74 6.45 2.04 2.33
CA HIS A 74 7.89 1.90 2.12
C HIS A 74 8.30 0.44 1.93
N LEU A 75 7.79 -0.49 2.75
CA LEU A 75 8.04 -1.92 2.60
C LEU A 75 7.46 -2.44 1.28
N ARG A 76 6.25 -2.03 0.89
CA ARG A 76 5.67 -2.39 -0.41
C ARG A 76 6.57 -1.96 -1.57
N LEU A 77 7.05 -0.73 -1.54
CA LEU A 77 7.97 -0.21 -2.55
C LEU A 77 9.31 -0.95 -2.55
N GLN A 78 9.85 -1.29 -1.37
CA GLN A 78 11.07 -2.11 -1.29
C GLN A 78 10.87 -3.50 -1.85
N ILE A 79 9.76 -4.18 -1.55
CA ILE A 79 9.42 -5.50 -2.08
C ILE A 79 9.26 -5.43 -3.61
N ALA A 80 8.58 -4.39 -4.13
CA ALA A 80 8.48 -4.18 -5.57
C ALA A 80 9.87 -4.02 -6.21
N ARG A 81 10.74 -3.17 -5.65
CA ARG A 81 12.12 -3.01 -6.10
C ARG A 81 12.97 -4.29 -5.98
N LEU A 82 12.72 -5.11 -4.96
CA LEU A 82 13.42 -6.37 -4.75
C LEU A 82 12.98 -7.44 -5.75
N ASN A 83 11.69 -7.47 -6.10
CA ASN A 83 11.17 -8.32 -7.17
C ASN A 83 11.64 -7.85 -8.55
N GLU A 84 11.84 -6.55 -8.73
CA GLU A 84 12.51 -5.99 -9.90
C GLU A 84 14.02 -6.28 -9.93
N ARG A 85 14.63 -6.86 -8.87
CA ARG A 85 16.02 -7.30 -8.97
C ARG A 85 16.11 -8.33 -10.10
N PRO A 86 16.81 -7.99 -11.19
CA PRO A 86 16.77 -8.74 -12.43
C PRO A 86 17.32 -10.16 -12.27
N ASP A 87 18.05 -10.45 -11.19
CA ASP A 87 18.63 -11.76 -10.91
C ASP A 87 17.58 -12.86 -10.72
N ASN A 88 16.49 -12.60 -9.99
CA ASN A 88 15.45 -13.62 -9.77
C ASN A 88 14.65 -13.87 -11.04
N LYS A 89 14.38 -12.81 -11.81
CA LYS A 89 13.72 -12.92 -13.11
C LYS A 89 14.60 -13.66 -14.10
N LEU A 90 15.89 -13.32 -14.17
CA LEU A 90 16.88 -13.99 -15.03
C LEU A 90 17.04 -15.45 -14.64
N GLN A 91 17.12 -15.76 -13.35
CA GLN A 91 17.23 -17.14 -12.85
C GLN A 91 16.00 -17.96 -13.21
N ARG A 92 14.80 -17.39 -13.07
CA ARG A 92 13.55 -18.04 -13.48
C ARG A 92 13.50 -18.25 -14.99
N ASP A 93 13.88 -17.24 -15.78
CA ASP A 93 13.89 -17.34 -17.24
C ASP A 93 14.91 -18.39 -17.72
N LEU A 94 16.09 -18.48 -17.08
CA LEU A 94 17.09 -19.53 -17.32
C LEU A 94 16.56 -20.93 -16.96
N GLU A 95 15.85 -21.06 -15.85
CA GLU A 95 15.26 -22.35 -15.44
C GLU A 95 14.16 -22.81 -16.41
N ILE A 96 13.35 -21.87 -16.92
CA ILE A 96 12.34 -22.14 -17.95
C ILE A 96 13.02 -22.59 -19.26
N MET A 97 14.07 -21.89 -19.69
CA MET A 97 14.86 -22.25 -20.87
C MET A 97 15.46 -23.65 -20.74
N ALA A 98 16.08 -23.97 -19.60
CA ALA A 98 16.69 -25.28 -19.35
C ALA A 98 15.65 -26.43 -19.35
N ARG A 99 14.45 -26.18 -18.81
CA ARG A 99 13.35 -27.17 -18.86
C ARG A 99 12.82 -27.36 -20.28
N ALA A 100 12.66 -26.26 -21.04
CA ALA A 100 12.22 -26.31 -22.42
C ALA A 100 13.23 -27.06 -23.31
N GLU A 101 14.54 -26.79 -23.14
CA GLU A 101 15.63 -27.50 -23.80
C GLU A 101 15.55 -29.01 -23.55
N LYS A 102 15.46 -29.42 -22.28
CA LYS A 102 15.32 -30.83 -21.91
C LYS A 102 14.09 -31.49 -22.57
N GLN A 103 12.98 -30.77 -22.66
CA GLN A 103 11.75 -31.28 -23.29
C GLN A 103 11.89 -31.39 -24.81
N MET A 104 12.58 -30.46 -25.46
CA MET A 104 12.86 -30.52 -26.90
C MET A 104 13.82 -31.65 -27.24
N MET A 105 14.83 -31.94 -26.40
CA MET A 105 15.72 -33.09 -26.59
C MET A 105 15.01 -34.44 -26.58
N ILE A 106 13.90 -34.57 -25.84
CA ILE A 106 13.12 -35.81 -25.75
C ILE A 106 12.14 -35.93 -26.92
N ASN A 107 11.47 -34.83 -27.30
CA ASN A 107 10.35 -34.87 -28.24
C ASN A 107 10.74 -34.64 -29.70
N ALA A 108 11.92 -34.09 -29.99
CA ALA A 108 12.34 -33.76 -31.35
C ALA A 108 13.52 -34.64 -31.80
N PRO A 109 13.33 -35.56 -32.77
CA PRO A 109 14.43 -36.36 -33.32
C PRO A 109 15.43 -35.45 -34.04
N GLY A 110 16.74 -35.67 -33.81
CA GLY A 110 17.81 -34.87 -34.40
C GLY A 110 18.04 -33.49 -33.74
N PHE A 111 17.22 -33.09 -32.77
CA PHE A 111 17.41 -31.84 -32.04
C PHE A 111 18.66 -31.86 -31.15
N ALA A 112 18.90 -32.95 -30.42
CA ALA A 112 20.06 -33.07 -29.54
C ALA A 112 21.43 -32.82 -30.24
N PRO A 113 21.77 -33.46 -31.38
CA PRO A 113 23.04 -33.18 -32.07
C PRO A 113 23.11 -31.77 -32.66
N ALA A 114 22.00 -31.24 -33.19
CA ALA A 114 21.96 -29.86 -33.70
C ALA A 114 22.12 -28.83 -32.58
N TRP A 115 21.56 -29.10 -31.41
CA TRP A 115 21.67 -28.25 -30.22
C TRP A 115 23.08 -28.25 -29.64
N GLU A 116 23.74 -29.40 -29.50
CA GLU A 116 25.13 -29.48 -29.04
C GLU A 116 26.10 -28.77 -30.02
N MET A 117 25.86 -28.88 -31.32
CA MET A 117 26.61 -28.14 -32.33
C MET A 117 26.36 -26.61 -32.23
N ALA A 118 25.11 -26.19 -32.07
CA ALA A 118 24.78 -24.77 -31.88
C ALA A 118 25.37 -24.21 -30.57
N LYS A 119 25.38 -25.00 -29.50
CA LYS A 119 25.94 -24.63 -28.19
C LYS A 119 27.45 -24.46 -28.27
N SER A 120 28.17 -25.39 -28.89
CA SER A 120 29.61 -25.27 -29.09
C SER A 120 29.98 -24.08 -30.00
N GLN A 121 29.18 -23.80 -31.03
CA GLN A 121 29.35 -22.61 -31.88
C GLN A 121 29.04 -21.30 -31.14
N ALA A 122 28.09 -21.29 -30.21
CA ALA A 122 27.78 -20.12 -29.39
C ALA A 122 28.90 -19.82 -28.38
N VAL A 123 29.46 -20.86 -27.73
CA VAL A 123 30.61 -20.70 -26.82
C VAL A 123 31.82 -20.15 -27.56
N SER A 124 32.15 -20.69 -28.74
CA SER A 124 33.28 -20.21 -29.53
C SER A 124 33.08 -18.77 -30.05
N GLN A 125 31.85 -18.38 -30.40
CA GLN A 125 31.52 -17.00 -30.76
C GLN A 125 31.73 -16.05 -29.58
N ILE A 126 31.22 -16.38 -28.39
CA ILE A 126 31.41 -15.55 -27.18
C ILE A 126 32.89 -15.41 -26.85
N GLU A 127 33.67 -16.50 -26.87
CA GLU A 127 35.11 -16.43 -26.65
C GLU A 127 35.84 -15.56 -27.69
N SER A 128 35.39 -15.58 -28.96
CA SER A 128 35.97 -14.74 -30.01
C SER A 128 35.64 -13.25 -29.83
N GLU A 129 34.44 -12.94 -29.32
CA GLU A 129 33.98 -11.60 -28.99
C GLU A 129 34.75 -11.06 -27.76
N GLU A 130 34.96 -11.89 -26.73
CA GLU A 130 35.73 -11.55 -25.53
C GLU A 130 37.23 -11.34 -25.82
N LYS A 131 37.79 -12.09 -26.77
CA LYS A 131 39.19 -11.94 -27.24
C LYS A 131 39.36 -10.77 -28.22
N GLY A 132 38.29 -10.03 -28.56
CA GLY A 132 38.33 -8.88 -29.46
C GLY A 132 38.59 -9.21 -30.93
N MET A 133 38.44 -10.48 -31.33
CA MET A 133 38.71 -10.99 -32.68
C MET A 133 37.46 -10.95 -33.59
N SER A 134 36.28 -10.69 -33.04
CA SER A 134 35.05 -10.52 -33.80
C SER A 134 34.26 -9.29 -33.34
N PHE A 135 33.69 -8.56 -34.30
CA PHE A 135 32.90 -7.36 -34.04
C PHE A 135 31.54 -7.78 -33.43
N PRO A 136 31.08 -7.18 -32.33
CA PRO A 136 29.84 -7.60 -31.68
C PRO A 136 28.66 -7.53 -32.65
N GLN A 137 28.06 -8.67 -33.02
CA GLN A 137 26.99 -8.71 -34.02
C GLN A 137 25.76 -7.87 -33.60
N ARG A 138 25.59 -7.64 -32.29
CA ARG A 138 24.58 -6.75 -31.71
C ARG A 138 24.71 -5.29 -32.15
N ILE A 139 25.92 -4.84 -32.46
CA ILE A 139 26.22 -3.47 -32.91
C ILE A 139 26.02 -3.38 -34.42
N PHE A 140 26.46 -4.39 -35.18
CA PHE A 140 26.34 -4.43 -36.64
C PHE A 140 24.89 -4.49 -37.12
N ARG A 141 24.01 -5.23 -36.41
CA ARG A 141 22.58 -5.30 -36.75
C ARG A 141 21.84 -3.98 -36.49
N LYS A 142 22.30 -3.18 -35.53
CA LYS A 142 21.80 -1.80 -35.28
C LYS A 142 22.33 -0.79 -36.28
N LEU A 143 23.51 -1.03 -36.86
CA LEU A 143 24.15 -0.11 -37.80
C LEU A 143 23.74 -0.36 -39.27
N LEU A 144 23.51 -1.62 -39.66
CA LEU A 144 23.17 -1.99 -41.05
C LEU A 144 21.65 -2.15 -41.28
N GLY A 145 20.87 -2.36 -40.22
CA GLY A 145 19.40 -2.43 -40.28
C GLY A 145 18.70 -1.10 -39.99
N GLY A 146 19.46 -0.02 -39.89
CA GLY A 146 19.01 1.26 -39.33
C GLY A 146 19.01 2.43 -40.30
N ASN A 147 18.85 2.22 -41.61
CA ASN A 147 18.46 3.30 -42.54
C ASN A 147 18.03 2.76 -43.92
N GLY A 148 16.82 2.22 -44.04
CA GLY A 148 16.23 1.81 -45.32
C GLY A 148 14.73 1.63 -45.19
N GLY A 149 13.98 2.70 -45.45
CA GLY A 149 12.53 2.63 -45.56
C GLY A 149 12.08 1.80 -46.77
N ASN A 150 10.93 1.13 -46.61
CA ASN A 150 10.11 0.48 -47.63
C ASN A 150 10.79 -0.47 -48.62
N GLY A 151 10.63 -1.78 -48.37
CA GLY A 151 10.90 -2.84 -49.33
C GLY A 151 10.31 -4.16 -48.87
N GLN A 152 9.07 -4.41 -49.29
CA GLN A 152 8.35 -5.68 -49.17
C GLN A 152 9.21 -6.87 -49.63
N GLN A 153 9.47 -7.83 -48.74
CA GLN A 153 9.87 -9.20 -49.09
C GLN A 153 9.10 -10.20 -48.22
N THR A 154 7.80 -10.31 -48.50
CA THR A 154 7.12 -11.61 -48.41
C THR A 154 7.55 -12.38 -49.66
N LEU A 155 8.40 -13.38 -49.51
CA LEU A 155 8.70 -14.32 -50.60
C LEU A 155 7.41 -15.08 -50.96
N THR A 156 6.88 -14.79 -52.14
CA THR A 156 6.06 -15.72 -52.91
C THR A 156 6.96 -16.34 -53.98
N GLU A 157 7.18 -17.65 -53.93
CA GLU A 157 7.50 -18.44 -55.12
C GLU A 157 6.66 -19.71 -55.13
N ASN A 158 5.86 -19.83 -56.18
CA ASN A 158 4.97 -20.93 -56.51
C ASN A 158 5.78 -22.12 -57.04
N GLY A 159 5.43 -23.33 -56.57
CA GLY A 159 5.68 -24.59 -57.25
C GLY A 159 4.41 -25.45 -57.18
N SER A 160 3.54 -25.25 -58.17
CA SER A 160 2.23 -25.85 -58.37
C SER A 160 2.22 -27.40 -58.39
N SER A 161 1.13 -28.00 -57.90
CA SER A 161 0.41 -29.11 -58.56
C SER A 161 -0.94 -29.38 -57.88
N SER A 162 -2.01 -28.94 -58.55
CA SER A 162 -3.38 -29.49 -58.62
C SER A 162 -4.12 -29.88 -57.32
N ASN A 163 -5.16 -29.11 -56.99
CA ASN A 163 -6.53 -29.59 -57.23
C ASN A 163 -7.52 -28.43 -57.24
N ALA A 164 -8.19 -28.27 -58.38
CA ALA A 164 -9.26 -27.31 -58.63
C ALA A 164 -10.59 -27.82 -58.07
N GLU A 165 -11.39 -26.87 -57.56
CA GLU A 165 -12.86 -26.68 -57.75
C GLU A 165 -13.68 -27.85 -58.35
N SER A 166 -14.91 -28.21 -57.95
CA SER A 166 -16.05 -27.56 -57.25
C SER A 166 -17.20 -28.63 -57.19
N PRO A 167 -18.50 -28.32 -56.99
CA PRO A 167 -19.23 -27.98 -55.77
C PRO A 167 -20.44 -28.92 -55.47
N ALA A 168 -21.09 -28.68 -54.33
CA ALA A 168 -22.53 -28.85 -54.03
C ALA A 168 -23.35 -30.00 -54.65
N GLU A 169 -23.84 -30.91 -53.80
CA GLU A 169 -25.19 -31.45 -53.93
C GLU A 169 -25.78 -31.81 -52.55
N ALA A 170 -26.94 -31.22 -52.25
CA ALA A 170 -27.82 -31.61 -51.16
C ALA A 170 -28.90 -32.55 -51.72
N THR A 171 -29.57 -33.29 -50.81
CA THR A 171 -30.69 -34.26 -50.98
C THR A 171 -30.21 -35.71 -50.90
N ALA A 172 -30.87 -36.68 -50.25
CA ALA A 172 -32.02 -36.74 -49.37
C ALA A 172 -32.06 -38.16 -48.75
N SER A 173 -32.74 -38.28 -47.61
CA SER A 173 -33.54 -39.41 -47.09
C SER A 173 -33.26 -40.89 -47.45
N ALA A 174 -33.40 -41.71 -46.39
CA ALA A 174 -33.94 -43.08 -46.35
C ALA A 174 -33.04 -44.24 -46.81
N ASN A 175 -32.52 -45.02 -45.86
CA ASN A 175 -33.12 -46.30 -45.42
C ASN A 175 -32.48 -46.74 -44.09
#